data_AF-A0A6B3NXH4-F1
#
_entry.id   AF-A0A6B3NXH4-F1
#
_cell.length_a   1.000
_cell.length_b   1.000
_cell.length_c   1.000
_cell.angle_alpha   90.00
_cell.angle_beta   90.00
_cell.angle_gamma   90.00
#
_symmetry.space_group_name_H-M   'P 1'
#
loop_
_entity.id
_entity.type
_entity.pdbx_description
1 polymer ?
#
loop_
_entity_poly.entity_id
_entity_poly.type
_entity_poly.pdbx_seq_one_letter_code
_entity_poly.pdbx_strand_id
1 'polypeptide(L)'
;VSSFMAAHLRYRNPHLSVADQDAYYAEIAQVAERLGARNVPRTRQAVADYLQAMRPQLRCDERSREVVSVLLAAPAPSRLAKPVASLMMQAGIGLLPQWASDLLELTPAPFKARLVDLGIDSTAPVLRWAMRDSSLHRAKRRVGVA
;
A
#
# COMPACT_ATOMS: atom_id res chain seq x y z
N VAL A 1 -5.48 3.58 3.94
CA VAL A 1 -4.41 4.48 3.45
C VAL A 1 -3.03 4.20 4.05
N SER A 2 -2.93 3.54 5.21
CA SER A 2 -1.66 3.14 5.82
C SER A 2 -0.77 2.32 4.89
N SER A 3 -1.33 1.41 4.08
CA SER A 3 -0.57 0.63 3.09
C SER A 3 0.10 1.49 2.02
N PHE A 4 -0.49 2.63 1.64
CA PHE A 4 0.14 3.56 0.69
C PHE A 4 1.34 4.27 1.32
N MET A 5 1.22 4.70 2.58
CA MET A 5 2.35 5.27 3.32
C MET A 5 3.47 4.23 3.49
N ALA A 6 3.13 2.99 3.87
CA ALA A 6 4.10 1.90 3.98
C ALA A 6 4.82 1.62 2.64
N ALA A 7 4.07 1.57 1.53
CA ALA A 7 4.66 1.42 0.19
C ALA A 7 5.60 2.59 -0.15
N HIS A 8 5.21 3.82 0.18
CA HIS A 8 6.01 5.02 -0.08
C HIS A 8 7.34 4.97 0.69
N LEU A 9 7.29 4.64 1.98
CA LEU A 9 8.49 4.51 2.82
C LEU A 9 9.39 3.37 2.33
N ARG A 10 8.82 2.23 1.94
CA ARG A 10 9.61 1.05 1.52
C ARG A 10 10.24 1.20 0.14
N TYR A 11 9.51 1.73 -0.84
CA TYR A 11 9.88 1.67 -2.27
C TYR A 11 10.19 3.03 -2.91
N ARG A 12 10.09 4.14 -2.16
CA ARG A 12 10.30 5.48 -2.72
C ARG A 12 11.13 6.40 -1.84
N ASN A 13 10.71 6.66 -0.61
CA ASN A 13 11.40 7.58 0.28
C ASN A 13 11.38 7.06 1.73
N PRO A 14 12.37 6.23 2.12
CA PRO A 14 12.47 5.73 3.49
C PRO A 14 12.77 6.82 4.52
N HIS A 15 13.18 8.01 4.09
CA HIS A 15 13.59 9.12 4.94
C HIS A 15 12.54 10.24 5.04
N LEU A 16 11.29 9.98 4.64
CA LEU A 16 10.20 10.95 4.77
C LEU A 16 10.03 11.34 6.25
N SER A 17 10.01 12.65 6.53
CA SER A 17 9.95 13.13 7.91
C SER A 17 8.66 12.69 8.60
N VAL A 18 8.70 12.56 9.93
CA VAL A 18 7.49 12.21 10.71
C VAL A 18 6.40 13.28 10.53
N ALA A 19 6.78 14.54 10.45
CA ALA A 19 5.85 15.65 10.23
C ALA A 19 5.13 15.53 8.88
N ASP A 20 5.84 15.17 7.80
CA ASP A 20 5.23 14.97 6.48
C ASP A 20 4.33 13.73 6.45
N GLN A 21 4.70 12.68 7.18
CA GLN A 21 3.84 11.49 7.34
C GLN A 21 2.53 11.83 8.05
N ASP A 22 2.59 12.63 9.12
CA ASP A 22 1.40 13.08 9.85
C ASP A 22 0.56 14.06 9.03
N ALA A 23 1.20 14.97 8.28
CA ALA A 23 0.50 15.86 7.35
C ALA A 23 -0.30 15.08 6.30
N TYR A 24 0.30 14.03 5.72
CA TYR A 24 -0.40 13.15 4.78
C TYR A 24 -1.65 12.50 5.42
N TYR A 25 -1.56 12.00 6.66
CA TYR A 25 -2.72 11.41 7.32
C TYR A 25 -3.79 12.45 7.65
N ALA A 26 -3.39 13.66 8.06
CA ALA A 26 -4.31 14.76 8.32
C ALA A 26 -5.07 15.19 7.05
N GLU A 27 -4.41 15.24 5.89
CA GLU A 27 -5.03 15.54 4.60
C GLU A 27 -6.04 14.46 4.20
N ILE A 28 -5.65 13.19 4.28
CA ILE A 28 -6.53 12.07 3.93
C ILE A 28 -7.73 11.95 4.88
N ALA A 29 -7.54 12.29 6.17
CA ALA A 29 -8.62 12.26 7.15
C ALA A 29 -9.80 13.16 6.74
N GLN A 30 -9.52 14.30 6.11
CA GLN A 30 -10.57 15.21 5.62
C GLN A 30 -11.46 14.55 4.56
N VAL A 31 -10.89 13.69 3.71
CA VAL A 31 -11.67 12.95 2.71
C VAL A 31 -12.61 11.96 3.39
N ALA A 32 -12.09 11.20 4.37
CA ALA A 32 -12.88 10.23 5.12
C ALA A 32 -14.01 10.90 5.93
N GLU A 33 -13.73 12.03 6.56
CA GLU A 33 -14.72 12.82 7.31
C GLU A 33 -15.83 13.35 6.40
N ARG A 34 -15.47 13.85 5.20
CA ARG A 34 -16.45 14.28 4.19
C ARG A 34 -17.32 13.14 3.65
N LEU A 35 -16.81 11.90 3.69
CA LEU A 35 -17.58 10.69 3.37
C LEU A 35 -18.43 10.20 4.56
N GLY A 36 -18.43 10.91 5.70
CA GLY A 36 -19.25 10.62 6.87
C GLY A 36 -18.56 9.78 7.95
N ALA A 37 -17.27 9.48 7.82
CA ALA A 37 -16.53 8.81 8.88
C ALA A 37 -16.35 9.73 10.10
N ARG A 38 -16.36 9.13 11.29
CA ARG A 38 -16.15 9.83 12.57
C ARG A 38 -14.92 9.27 13.26
N ASN A 39 -14.28 10.07 14.10
CA ASN A 39 -13.08 9.70 14.87
C ASN A 39 -11.94 9.20 13.96
N VAL A 40 -11.72 9.87 12.83
CA VAL A 40 -10.70 9.47 11.86
C VAL A 40 -9.30 9.81 12.41
N PRO A 41 -8.37 8.85 12.47
CA PRO A 41 -7.01 9.11 12.94
C PRO A 41 -6.25 10.03 11.96
N ARG A 42 -5.52 11.00 12.52
CA ARG A 42 -4.83 12.06 11.75
C ARG A 42 -3.31 12.00 11.82
N THR A 43 -2.74 11.06 12.57
CA THR A 43 -1.29 10.88 12.73
C THR A 43 -0.91 9.43 12.52
N ARG A 44 0.36 9.16 12.22
CA ARG A 44 0.89 7.80 12.07
C ARG A 44 0.64 6.96 13.32
N GLN A 45 0.79 7.57 14.50
CA GLN A 45 0.60 6.89 15.78
C GLN A 45 -0.86 6.54 15.99
N ALA A 46 -1.77 7.51 15.79
CA ALA A 46 -3.21 7.27 15.90
C ALA A 46 -3.70 6.20 14.92
N VAL A 47 -3.14 6.14 13.70
CA VAL A 47 -3.44 5.08 12.74
C VAL A 47 -2.95 3.72 13.23
N ALA A 48 -1.74 3.64 13.79
CA ALA A 48 -1.22 2.40 14.36
C ALA A 48 -2.09 1.91 15.53
N ASP A 49 -2.46 2.82 16.43
CA ASP A 49 -3.32 2.53 17.59
C ASP A 49 -4.71 2.07 17.14
N TYR A 50 -5.29 2.74 16.14
CA TYR A 50 -6.55 2.33 15.53
C TYR A 50 -6.48 0.91 14.97
N LEU A 51 -5.43 0.57 14.22
CA LEU A 51 -5.26 -0.79 13.67
C LEU A 51 -5.13 -1.85 14.77
N GLN A 52 -4.44 -1.56 15.87
CA GLN A 52 -4.36 -2.46 17.02
C GLN A 52 -5.72 -2.62 17.71
N ALA A 53 -6.48 -1.55 17.86
CA ALA A 53 -7.83 -1.59 18.43
C ALA A 53 -8.83 -2.36 17.55
N MET A 54 -8.64 -2.36 16.23
CA MET A 54 -9.46 -3.14 15.29
C MET A 54 -9.10 -4.62 15.27
N ARG A 55 -7.83 -4.98 15.49
CA ARG A 55 -7.34 -6.37 15.44
C ARG A 55 -8.24 -7.40 16.14
N PRO A 56 -8.64 -7.22 17.42
CA PRO A 56 -9.48 -8.23 18.11
C PRO A 56 -10.91 -8.34 17.54
N GLN A 57 -11.35 -7.38 16.73
CA GLN A 57 -12.67 -7.38 16.09
C GLN A 57 -12.66 -8.08 14.73
N LEU A 58 -11.47 -8.41 14.20
CA LEU A 58 -11.32 -9.05 12.90
C LEU A 58 -11.38 -10.57 13.04
N ARG A 59 -12.13 -11.21 12.16
CA ARG A 59 -12.19 -12.67 12.03
C ARG A 59 -11.85 -13.05 10.59
N CYS A 60 -10.90 -13.95 10.44
CA CYS A 60 -10.67 -14.64 9.18
C CYS A 60 -11.39 -15.99 9.24
N ASP A 61 -12.35 -16.17 8.35
CA ASP A 61 -13.10 -17.41 8.18
C ASP A 61 -13.08 -17.83 6.71
N GLU A 62 -13.83 -18.88 6.38
CA GLU A 62 -13.86 -19.46 5.03
C GLU A 62 -14.18 -18.42 3.95
N ARG A 63 -15.09 -17.48 4.21
CA ARG A 63 -15.45 -16.44 3.25
C ARG A 63 -14.30 -15.49 3.00
N SER A 64 -13.53 -15.17 4.04
CA SER A 64 -12.34 -14.33 3.92
C SER A 64 -11.26 -15.03 3.12
N ARG A 65 -11.05 -16.33 3.34
CA ARG A 65 -10.09 -17.14 2.57
C ARG A 65 -10.48 -17.28 1.10
N GLU A 66 -11.78 -17.45 0.81
CA GLU A 66 -12.28 -17.48 -0.55
C GLU A 66 -11.99 -16.17 -1.28
N VAL A 67 -12.26 -15.02 -0.63
CA VAL A 67 -11.95 -13.70 -1.20
C VAL A 67 -10.46 -13.56 -1.48
N VAL A 68 -9.59 -13.96 -0.55
CA VAL A 68 -8.14 -13.95 -0.75
C VAL A 68 -7.74 -14.83 -1.94
N SER A 69 -8.28 -16.05 -2.02
CA SER A 69 -8.01 -16.98 -3.13
C SER A 69 -8.39 -16.38 -4.47
N VAL A 70 -9.58 -15.78 -4.58
CA VAL A 70 -10.05 -15.12 -5.80
C VAL A 70 -9.16 -13.92 -6.17
N LEU A 71 -8.76 -13.10 -5.19
CA LEU A 71 -7.85 -11.97 -5.43
C LEU A 71 -6.48 -12.43 -5.91
N LEU A 72 -5.93 -13.51 -5.34
CA LEU A 72 -4.64 -14.06 -5.73
C LEU A 72 -4.69 -14.79 -7.09
N ALA A 73 -5.83 -15.37 -7.43
CA ALA A 73 -6.06 -16.03 -8.71
C ALA A 73 -6.51 -15.07 -9.82
N ALA A 74 -6.70 -13.79 -9.51
CA ALA A 74 -7.20 -12.79 -10.46
C ALA A 74 -6.31 -12.75 -11.73
N PRO A 75 -6.90 -12.90 -12.93
CA PRO A 75 -6.12 -12.96 -14.16
C PRO A 75 -5.44 -11.62 -14.43
N ALA A 76 -4.16 -11.67 -14.77
CA ALA A 76 -3.45 -10.49 -15.23
C ALA A 76 -4.05 -9.99 -16.55
N PRO A 77 -4.05 -8.66 -16.81
CA PRO A 77 -4.64 -8.08 -18.03
C PRO A 77 -3.98 -8.59 -19.31
N SER A 78 -2.76 -9.12 -19.24
CA SER A 78 -2.12 -9.85 -20.33
C SER A 78 -1.14 -10.90 -19.81
N ARG A 79 -0.82 -11.91 -20.63
CA ARG A 79 0.18 -12.95 -20.27
C ARG A 79 1.57 -12.34 -20.00
N LEU A 80 1.94 -11.29 -20.72
CA LEU A 80 3.21 -10.56 -20.53
C LEU A 80 3.22 -9.73 -19.25
N ALA A 81 2.05 -9.27 -18.77
CA ALA A 81 1.94 -8.54 -17.51
C ALA A 81 1.91 -9.45 -16.27
N LYS A 82 1.70 -10.77 -16.45
CA LYS A 82 1.63 -11.75 -15.36
C LYS A 82 2.79 -11.68 -14.35
N PRO A 83 4.08 -11.64 -14.75
CA PRO A 83 5.17 -11.53 -13.78
C PRO A 83 5.13 -10.24 -12.97
N VAL A 84 4.81 -9.11 -13.62
CA VAL A 84 4.69 -7.81 -12.95
C VAL A 84 3.50 -7.79 -11.98
N ALA A 85 2.35 -8.32 -12.41
CA ALA A 85 1.16 -8.42 -11.55
C ALA A 85 1.41 -9.30 -10.31
N SER A 86 2.07 -10.45 -10.50
CA SER A 86 2.47 -11.34 -9.40
C SER A 86 3.44 -10.64 -8.44
N LEU A 87 4.45 -9.95 -8.96
CA LEU A 87 5.40 -9.19 -8.16
C LEU A 87 4.70 -8.11 -7.32
N MET A 88 3.78 -7.35 -7.93
CA MET A 88 3.01 -6.30 -7.23
C MET A 88 2.08 -6.89 -6.16
N MET A 89 1.48 -8.06 -6.42
CA MET A 89 0.67 -8.76 -5.42
C MET A 89 1.52 -9.17 -4.21
N GLN A 90 2.69 -9.77 -4.46
CA GLN A 90 3.62 -10.17 -3.39
C GLN A 90 4.15 -8.94 -2.63
N ALA A 91 4.39 -7.82 -3.32
CA ALA A 91 4.73 -6.54 -2.70
C ALA A 91 3.63 -6.10 -1.72
N GLY A 92 2.38 -6.15 -2.17
CA GLY A 92 1.21 -5.80 -1.37
C GLY A 92 1.09 -6.65 -0.10
N ILE A 93 1.29 -7.98 -0.23
CA ILE A 93 1.33 -8.90 0.91
C ILE A 93 2.47 -8.52 1.87
N GLY A 94 3.66 -8.19 1.35
CA GLY A 94 4.80 -7.77 2.16
C GLY A 94 4.63 -6.41 2.89
N LEU A 95 3.60 -5.63 2.55
CA LEU A 95 3.25 -4.38 3.23
C LEU A 95 2.20 -4.55 4.32
N LEU A 96 1.59 -5.74 4.44
CA LEU A 96 0.63 -6.03 5.49
C LEU A 96 1.33 -6.02 6.86
N PRO A 97 0.67 -5.53 7.92
CA PRO A 97 1.12 -5.76 9.28
C PRO A 97 1.30 -7.26 9.54
N GLN A 98 2.32 -7.64 10.30
CA GLN A 98 2.62 -9.06 10.56
C GLN A 98 1.38 -9.83 11.05
N TRP A 99 0.63 -9.26 12.00
CA TRP A 99 -0.58 -9.88 12.52
C TRP A 99 -1.68 -10.11 11.47
N ALA A 100 -1.73 -9.28 10.42
CA ALA A 100 -2.71 -9.40 9.34
C ALA A 100 -2.29 -10.49 8.36
N SER A 101 -0.99 -10.56 8.02
CA SER A 101 -0.43 -11.65 7.22
C SER A 101 -0.63 -13.00 7.90
N ASP A 102 -0.40 -13.07 9.22
CA ASP A 102 -0.60 -14.29 10.00
C ASP A 102 -2.08 -14.70 10.04
N LEU A 103 -2.99 -13.74 10.23
CA LEU A 103 -4.44 -13.98 10.23
C LEU A 103 -4.96 -14.51 8.87
N LEU A 104 -4.32 -14.10 7.77
CA LEU A 104 -4.67 -14.52 6.41
C LEU A 104 -3.87 -15.74 5.93
N GLU A 105 -2.95 -16.26 6.76
CA GLU A 105 -2.02 -17.34 6.38
C GLU A 105 -1.17 -17.01 5.14
N LEU A 106 -0.85 -15.72 4.95
CA LEU A 106 -0.12 -15.18 3.79
C LEU A 106 1.35 -14.87 4.08
N THR A 107 1.89 -15.31 5.22
CA THR A 107 3.22 -14.91 5.68
C THR A 107 4.31 -15.34 4.69
N PRO A 108 4.94 -14.39 3.96
CA PRO A 108 5.93 -14.73 2.96
C PRO A 108 7.22 -15.16 3.65
N ALA A 109 7.89 -16.18 3.10
CA ALA A 109 9.21 -16.57 3.59
C ALA A 109 10.19 -15.38 3.46
N PRO A 110 11.08 -15.12 4.45
CA PRO A 110 11.92 -13.92 4.48
C PRO A 110 12.78 -13.71 3.22
N PHE A 111 13.27 -14.81 2.63
CA PHE A 111 14.03 -14.75 1.38
C PHE A 111 13.17 -14.31 0.19
N LYS A 112 11.90 -14.75 0.12
CA LYS A 112 10.97 -14.34 -0.95
C LYS A 112 10.64 -12.86 -0.83
N ALA A 113 10.43 -12.36 0.39
CA ALA A 113 10.18 -10.94 0.63
C ALA A 113 11.34 -10.06 0.12
N ARG A 114 12.59 -10.48 0.36
CA ARG A 114 13.78 -9.76 -0.13
C ARG A 114 13.92 -9.80 -1.65
N LEU A 115 13.60 -10.93 -2.29
CA LEU A 115 13.59 -11.03 -3.75
C LEU A 115 12.52 -10.14 -4.38
N VAL A 116 11.36 -10.04 -3.74
CA VAL A 116 10.27 -9.15 -4.17
C VAL A 116 10.70 -7.69 -4.07
N ASP A 117 11.34 -7.28 -2.97
CA ASP A 117 11.85 -5.92 -2.84
C ASP A 117 12.86 -5.56 -3.93
N LEU A 118 13.83 -6.46 -4.20
CA LEU A 118 14.79 -6.28 -5.30
C LEU A 118 14.11 -6.20 -6.68
N GLY A 119 13.07 -6.98 -6.90
CA GLY A 119 12.25 -6.92 -8.11
C GLY A 119 11.52 -5.59 -8.27
N ILE A 120 11.02 -5.02 -7.17
CA ILE A 120 10.34 -3.72 -7.19
C ILE A 120 11.34 -2.60 -7.41
N ASP A 121 12.48 -2.63 -6.72
CA ASP A 121 13.50 -1.59 -6.85
C ASP A 121 14.07 -1.51 -8.27
N SER A 122 14.13 -2.63 -8.98
CA SER A 122 14.55 -2.68 -10.39
C SER A 122 13.46 -2.24 -11.38
N THR A 123 12.18 -2.51 -11.09
CA THR A 123 11.07 -2.16 -11.99
C THR A 123 10.49 -0.77 -11.75
N ALA A 124 10.57 -0.26 -10.52
CA ALA A 124 10.01 1.03 -10.12
C ALA A 124 10.59 2.23 -10.89
N PRO A 125 11.91 2.31 -11.21
CA PRO A 125 12.44 3.38 -12.05
C PRO A 125 11.81 3.42 -13.44
N VAL A 126 11.60 2.25 -14.07
CA VAL A 126 10.99 2.14 -15.41
C VAL A 126 9.53 2.57 -15.37
N LEU A 127 8.77 2.12 -14.37
CA LEU A 127 7.40 2.57 -14.14
C LEU A 127 7.32 4.09 -13.91
N ARG A 128 8.21 4.64 -13.07
CA ARG A 128 8.27 6.08 -12.82
C ARG A 128 8.61 6.87 -14.09
N TRP A 129 9.52 6.37 -14.91
CA TRP A 129 9.84 6.95 -16.21
C TRP A 129 8.62 6.93 -17.15
N ALA A 130 7.92 5.80 -17.25
CA ALA A 130 6.71 5.69 -18.06
C ALA A 130 5.57 6.61 -17.56
N MET A 131 5.51 6.88 -16.25
CA MET A 131 4.55 7.78 -15.62
C MET A 131 4.99 9.25 -15.56
N ARG A 132 6.11 9.63 -16.20
CA ARG A 132 6.68 10.98 -16.13
C ARG A 132 5.78 12.07 -16.72
N ASP A 133 4.82 11.71 -17.58
CA ASP A 133 3.74 12.58 -18.04
C ASP A 133 2.39 12.26 -17.37
N SER A 134 2.40 11.89 -16.08
CA SER A 134 1.15 11.74 -15.33
C SER A 134 0.40 13.07 -15.20
N SER A 135 -0.90 12.99 -14.93
CA SER A 135 -1.79 14.15 -14.71
C SER A 135 -1.23 15.14 -13.67
N LEU A 136 -0.49 14.64 -12.68
CA LEU A 136 0.18 15.45 -11.65
C LEU A 136 1.30 16.33 -12.22
N HIS A 137 2.13 15.81 -13.12
CA HIS A 137 3.18 16.62 -13.77
C HIS A 137 2.56 17.69 -14.68
N ARG A 138 1.49 17.32 -15.42
CA ARG A 138 0.71 18.30 -16.21
C ARG A 138 0.05 19.35 -15.33
N ALA A 139 -0.48 18.98 -14.18
CA ALA A 139 -1.09 19.90 -13.22
C ALA A 139 -0.04 20.86 -12.64
N LYS A 140 1.11 20.34 -12.18
CA LYS A 140 2.25 21.16 -11.70
C LYS A 140 2.74 22.16 -12.74
N ARG A 141 2.86 21.73 -14.00
CA ARG A 141 3.18 22.62 -15.13
C ARG A 141 2.14 23.73 -15.31
N ARG A 142 0.85 23.45 -15.14
CA ARG A 142 -0.22 24.45 -15.26
C ARG A 142 -0.23 25.47 -14.12
N VAL A 143 0.17 25.07 -12.91
CA VAL A 143 0.21 25.95 -11.72
C VAL A 143 1.57 26.58 -11.46
N GLY A 144 2.56 26.35 -12.33
CA GLY A 144 3.90 26.96 -12.23
C GLY A 144 4.79 26.40 -11.11
N VAL A 145 4.47 25.24 -10.54
CA VAL A 145 5.19 24.62 -9.41
C VAL A 145 6.03 23.43 -9.90
N ALA A 146 6.72 23.61 -11.03
CA ALA A 146 7.54 22.57 -11.66
C ALA A 146 8.85 22.31 -10.89
#